data_AF-A0A1T1IGE4-F1
#
_entry.id   AF-A0A1T1IGE4-F1
#
_cell.length_a   1.000
_cell.length_b   1.000
_cell.length_c   1.000
_cell.angle_alpha   90.00
_cell.angle_beta   90.00
_cell.angle_gamma   90.00
#
_symmetry.space_group_name_H-M   'P 1'
#
loop_
_entity.id
_entity.type
_entity.pdbx_description
1 polymer ?
#
loop_
_entity_poly.entity_id
_entity_poly.type
_entity_poly.pdbx_seq_one_letter_code
_entity_poly.pdbx_strand_id
1 'polypeptide(L)'
;MLLTNVTLTGAAGGSGGSGSSADGMAGMNGGSVYGGLSAGGAGADAGGNGGQVTDNSIVLSGTSSLSGDIYGGYSSGGAADTDSGGLAGLGGNANNNTVTLQGPDLTIAGSVYGGYSVDGDGTVQNSRAFTGNTLNLNGYRGSLAGIYNFETYNWVLPKDVVNQDTLIRITGTDKVQLDNTRHTIAMENDGNRLNAGDIVTLIDKAEGTPTLTTQQVKQGHFIIYDASLKTRNDGLVLSIDGKQDATPAGRINPTSKAFLEGRAASLAFTNQGADLISDYAIGAADSSVKRARQDGINLTPFVLLNGGSSRYNTGSHVDVRGFNMLFGVATGLELKDQSAVTLGVFAERGDGDYDSYNRFSDYGSVHGTGNVRYTGGGALFHMDVAGTALNKTPSSSTRGHAGLYLDGSVRTGNADLSFDSHDLTDAEGVRGTYNKKSKYYGAHGAVGYVLNLDQQQSLDVYSRYTWTRLEADKVSIGKDTLSFNTSDSSRLRLGSRYSYAYTQRIKPYVGAAYEHEFKGDVSGSAYDLSIEKPVLGGSTGIFEVGVTMNPLASAEALSIDVGVQGYVGEREGGAGTLKASYAF
;
A
#
# COMPACT_ATOMS: atom_id res chain seq x y z
N MET A 1 -13.61 8.28 -40.29
CA MET A 1 -13.52 8.72 -38.88
C MET A 1 -12.05 9.02 -38.61
N LEU A 2 -11.73 10.11 -37.91
CA LEU A 2 -10.36 10.46 -37.55
C LEU A 2 -9.92 9.60 -36.36
N LEU A 3 -8.68 9.12 -36.37
CA LEU A 3 -8.08 8.51 -35.17
C LEU A 3 -7.99 9.60 -34.09
N THR A 4 -8.52 9.33 -32.91
CA THR A 4 -8.34 10.16 -31.72
C THR A 4 -7.29 9.50 -30.81
N ASN A 5 -6.46 10.30 -30.14
CA ASN A 5 -5.48 9.84 -29.14
C ASN A 5 -4.43 8.84 -29.69
N VAL A 6 -3.90 9.09 -30.88
CA VAL A 6 -2.73 8.38 -31.42
C VAL A 6 -1.47 9.00 -30.86
N THR A 7 -0.65 8.21 -30.19
CA THR A 7 0.72 8.60 -29.82
C THR A 7 1.71 7.72 -30.58
N LEU A 8 2.59 8.36 -31.35
CA LEU A 8 3.70 7.71 -32.04
C LEU A 8 5.00 8.22 -31.42
N THR A 9 5.90 7.32 -31.06
CA THR A 9 7.20 7.67 -30.48
C THR A 9 8.25 6.73 -31.03
N GLY A 10 9.26 7.27 -31.71
CA GLY A 10 10.29 6.46 -32.36
C GLY A 10 11.37 7.34 -33.01
N ALA A 11 12.51 6.74 -33.35
CA ALA A 11 13.54 7.43 -34.13
C ALA A 11 13.03 7.64 -35.57
N ALA A 12 13.42 8.74 -36.23
CA ALA A 12 13.20 8.88 -37.67
C ALA A 12 13.83 7.65 -38.35
N GLY A 13 13.08 6.98 -39.24
CA GLY A 13 13.56 5.80 -39.93
C GLY A 13 14.95 6.06 -40.52
N GLY A 14 15.88 5.11 -40.34
CA GLY A 14 17.27 5.31 -40.75
C GLY A 14 17.36 5.77 -42.21
N SER A 15 18.33 6.65 -42.50
CA SER A 15 18.57 7.23 -43.82
C SER A 15 18.63 6.12 -44.87
N GLY A 16 17.58 5.99 -45.70
CA GLY A 16 17.59 5.09 -46.85
C GLY A 16 18.76 5.44 -47.77
N GLY A 17 19.36 4.43 -48.41
CA GLY A 17 20.51 4.63 -49.31
C GLY A 17 20.21 5.67 -50.40
N SER A 18 21.12 6.63 -50.58
CA SER A 18 21.04 7.70 -51.57
C SER A 18 21.28 7.16 -52.99
N GLY A 19 20.21 6.75 -53.67
CA GLY A 19 20.19 6.44 -55.10
C GLY A 19 19.24 7.39 -55.84
N SER A 20 19.76 8.12 -56.81
CA SER A 20 19.01 9.08 -57.62
C SER A 20 18.11 8.38 -58.64
N SER A 21 16.89 8.03 -58.25
CA SER A 21 15.76 7.87 -59.17
C SER A 21 14.45 8.16 -58.42
N ALA A 22 13.63 9.03 -59.02
CA ALA A 22 12.55 9.76 -58.37
C ALA A 22 11.21 9.00 -58.35
N ASP A 23 11.19 7.71 -58.03
CA ASP A 23 9.97 6.90 -57.90
C ASP A 23 9.87 6.15 -56.55
N GLY A 24 10.51 6.68 -55.50
CA GLY A 24 10.42 6.13 -54.13
C GLY A 24 9.02 6.27 -53.53
N MET A 25 8.30 5.15 -53.40
CA MET A 25 7.05 4.95 -52.63
C MET A 25 5.89 5.93 -52.90
N ALA A 26 5.44 6.05 -54.14
CA ALA A 26 4.07 6.49 -54.41
C ALA A 26 3.09 5.33 -54.10
N GLY A 27 2.54 5.24 -52.88
CA GLY A 27 1.54 4.19 -52.60
C GLY A 27 1.07 3.94 -51.16
N MET A 28 1.75 4.45 -50.13
CA MET A 28 1.34 4.22 -48.73
C MET A 28 0.16 5.11 -48.26
N ASN A 29 -0.62 5.67 -49.18
CA ASN A 29 -1.85 6.39 -48.88
C ASN A 29 -3.03 5.41 -48.80
N GLY A 30 -3.29 4.89 -47.60
CA GLY A 30 -4.38 3.93 -47.38
C GLY A 30 -4.98 3.93 -45.97
N GLY A 31 -4.61 4.89 -45.11
CA GLY A 31 -5.06 4.92 -43.72
C GLY A 31 -4.38 3.88 -42.82
N SER A 32 -3.12 3.51 -43.11
CA SER A 32 -2.25 2.71 -42.23
C SER A 32 -1.46 3.59 -41.25
N VAL A 33 -0.97 3.00 -40.16
CA VAL A 33 -0.12 3.65 -39.15
C VAL A 33 1.27 3.01 -39.14
N TYR A 34 2.31 3.84 -39.09
CA TYR A 34 3.71 3.40 -39.06
C TYR A 34 4.40 4.01 -37.83
N GLY A 35 5.01 3.16 -36.99
CA GLY A 35 5.84 3.60 -35.86
C GLY A 35 7.20 4.10 -36.35
N GLY A 36 7.77 3.40 -37.33
CA GLY A 36 8.94 3.82 -38.11
C GLY A 36 8.83 3.34 -39.56
N LEU A 37 9.38 4.11 -40.50
CA LEU A 37 9.34 3.80 -41.94
C LEU A 37 10.72 4.05 -42.57
N SER A 38 11.26 3.05 -43.25
CA SER A 38 12.45 3.20 -44.09
C SER A 38 12.32 2.46 -45.41
N ALA A 39 12.78 3.09 -46.48
CA ALA A 39 12.73 2.54 -47.83
C ALA A 39 14.04 2.81 -48.55
N GLY A 40 14.59 1.75 -49.14
CA GLY A 40 15.71 1.85 -50.06
C GLY A 40 15.28 2.43 -51.41
N GLY A 41 16.12 3.26 -52.02
CA GLY A 41 15.86 3.78 -53.36
C GLY A 41 15.94 2.67 -54.42
N ALA A 42 15.05 2.70 -55.41
CA ALA A 42 15.15 1.81 -56.55
C ALA A 42 16.38 2.18 -57.42
N GLY A 43 16.96 1.19 -58.08
CA GLY A 43 18.11 1.40 -58.97
C GLY A 43 18.16 0.39 -60.12
N ALA A 44 18.75 0.77 -61.25
CA ALA A 44 18.87 -0.11 -62.40
C ALA A 44 19.81 -1.29 -62.10
N ASP A 45 21.02 -1.02 -61.60
CA ASP A 45 22.04 -2.06 -61.35
C ASP A 45 21.96 -2.64 -59.92
N ALA A 46 21.52 -1.84 -58.94
CA ALA A 46 21.38 -2.28 -57.55
C ALA A 46 20.33 -1.43 -56.81
N GLY A 47 19.50 -2.10 -56.03
CA GLY A 47 18.55 -1.47 -55.12
C GLY A 47 19.22 -1.03 -53.81
N GLY A 48 18.82 0.12 -53.27
CA GLY A 48 19.30 0.58 -51.96
C GLY A 48 18.77 -0.30 -50.83
N ASN A 49 19.56 -0.51 -49.77
CA ASN A 49 19.05 -1.20 -48.58
C ASN A 49 18.07 -0.31 -47.80
N GLY A 50 17.07 -0.94 -47.21
CA GLY A 50 16.22 -0.34 -46.20
C GLY A 50 16.96 -0.10 -44.89
N GLY A 51 16.64 0.98 -44.20
CA GLY A 51 17.18 1.32 -42.89
C GLY A 51 16.56 0.50 -41.76
N GLN A 52 17.19 0.55 -40.60
CA GLN A 52 16.68 -0.06 -39.37
C GLN A 52 15.49 0.77 -38.85
N VAL A 53 14.43 0.08 -38.41
CA VAL A 53 13.20 0.65 -37.84
C VAL A 53 12.89 -0.06 -36.52
N THR A 54 13.79 0.12 -35.55
CA THR A 54 13.70 -0.51 -34.24
C THR A 54 13.23 0.45 -33.16
N ASP A 55 12.79 -0.10 -32.03
CA ASP A 55 12.49 0.65 -30.79
C ASP A 55 11.39 1.72 -30.96
N ASN A 56 10.47 1.51 -31.90
CA ASN A 56 9.31 2.38 -32.11
C ASN A 56 8.15 1.96 -31.21
N SER A 57 7.30 2.91 -30.84
CA SER A 57 6.12 2.70 -30.01
C SER A 57 4.89 3.36 -30.64
N ILE A 58 3.80 2.60 -30.74
CA ILE A 58 2.49 3.04 -31.19
C ILE A 58 1.50 2.79 -30.05
N VAL A 59 0.73 3.82 -29.70
CA VAL A 59 -0.42 3.69 -28.80
C VAL A 59 -1.68 4.19 -29.51
N LEU A 60 -2.68 3.32 -29.61
CA LEU A 60 -4.01 3.61 -30.13
C LEU A 60 -5.07 3.41 -29.06
N SER A 61 -5.95 4.40 -28.89
CA SER A 61 -7.02 4.38 -27.89
C SER A 61 -8.28 5.12 -28.38
N GLY A 62 -9.37 5.03 -27.61
CA GLY A 62 -10.62 5.75 -27.86
C GLY A 62 -11.52 5.09 -28.92
N THR A 63 -12.58 5.81 -29.33
CA THR A 63 -13.61 5.35 -30.29
C THR A 63 -13.13 5.43 -31.76
N SER A 64 -11.86 5.16 -31.99
CA SER A 64 -11.18 5.39 -33.26
C SER A 64 -11.43 4.23 -34.24
N SER A 65 -11.47 4.53 -35.55
CA SER A 65 -11.52 3.50 -36.61
C SER A 65 -10.32 3.62 -37.54
N LEU A 66 -9.60 2.53 -37.77
CA LEU A 66 -8.50 2.44 -38.73
C LEU A 66 -8.89 1.53 -39.91
N SER A 67 -8.73 2.02 -41.13
CA SER A 67 -9.00 1.22 -42.34
C SER A 67 -7.79 0.42 -42.82
N GLY A 68 -6.58 0.90 -42.57
CA GLY A 68 -5.34 0.26 -42.98
C GLY A 68 -4.69 -0.57 -41.87
N ASP A 69 -3.46 -0.99 -42.15
CA ASP A 69 -2.64 -1.81 -41.27
C ASP A 69 -1.90 -0.97 -40.23
N ILE A 70 -1.37 -1.63 -39.20
CA ILE A 70 -0.47 -1.05 -38.22
C ILE A 70 0.88 -1.73 -38.35
N TYR A 71 1.93 -0.93 -38.52
CA TYR A 71 3.31 -1.39 -38.60
C TYR A 71 4.12 -0.76 -37.47
N GLY A 72 4.52 -1.55 -36.47
CA GLY A 72 5.44 -1.09 -35.42
C GLY A 72 6.73 -0.53 -36.03
N GLY A 73 7.28 -1.21 -37.02
CA GLY A 73 8.28 -0.68 -37.94
C GLY A 73 8.14 -1.28 -39.34
N TYR A 74 8.33 -0.47 -40.38
CA TYR A 74 8.30 -0.91 -41.77
C TYR A 74 9.63 -0.59 -42.44
N SER A 75 10.33 -1.61 -42.92
CA SER A 75 11.57 -1.47 -43.69
C SER A 75 11.47 -2.20 -45.02
N SER A 76 11.85 -1.51 -46.09
CA SER A 76 11.88 -2.08 -47.43
C SER A 76 13.21 -1.81 -48.13
N GLY A 77 13.74 -2.83 -48.81
CA GLY A 77 14.79 -2.65 -49.80
C GLY A 77 14.24 -2.01 -51.08
N GLY A 78 15.11 -1.34 -51.82
CA GLY A 78 14.80 -0.82 -53.15
C GLY A 78 14.82 -1.92 -54.19
N ALA A 79 13.90 -1.86 -55.15
CA ALA A 79 13.88 -2.78 -56.29
C ALA A 79 15.12 -2.58 -57.19
N ALA A 80 15.51 -3.65 -57.87
CA ALA A 80 16.54 -3.64 -58.92
C ALA A 80 16.00 -4.25 -60.22
N ASP A 81 16.57 -3.88 -61.37
CA ASP A 81 16.24 -4.53 -62.64
C ASP A 81 16.85 -5.94 -62.67
N THR A 82 16.00 -6.93 -62.43
CA THR A 82 16.39 -8.34 -62.42
C THR A 82 16.73 -8.87 -63.80
N ASP A 83 16.23 -8.26 -64.88
CA ASP A 83 16.52 -8.68 -66.25
C ASP A 83 17.97 -8.31 -66.66
N SER A 84 18.52 -7.29 -66.00
CA SER A 84 19.92 -6.85 -66.15
C SER A 84 20.89 -7.53 -65.16
N GLY A 85 20.41 -8.47 -64.35
CA GLY A 85 21.20 -9.13 -63.30
C GLY A 85 21.43 -8.26 -62.05
N GLY A 86 20.63 -7.22 -61.86
CA GLY A 86 20.71 -6.32 -60.70
C GLY A 86 20.33 -7.01 -59.39
N LEU A 87 20.94 -6.57 -58.29
CA LEU A 87 20.68 -7.09 -56.95
C LEU A 87 19.71 -6.19 -56.20
N ALA A 88 18.57 -6.75 -55.78
CA ALA A 88 17.60 -6.05 -54.95
C ALA A 88 18.21 -5.67 -53.59
N GLY A 89 17.82 -4.50 -53.09
CA GLY A 89 18.23 -4.06 -51.77
C GLY A 89 17.59 -4.93 -50.68
N LEU A 90 18.27 -5.06 -49.54
CA LEU A 90 17.73 -5.79 -48.39
C LEU A 90 16.85 -4.90 -47.52
N GLY A 91 15.77 -5.45 -46.97
CA GLY A 91 15.03 -4.83 -45.87
C GLY A 91 15.86 -4.79 -44.59
N GLY A 92 15.80 -3.68 -43.86
CA GLY A 92 16.43 -3.52 -42.54
C GLY A 92 15.66 -4.23 -41.43
N ASN A 93 16.20 -4.26 -40.20
CA ASN A 93 15.51 -4.89 -39.08
C ASN A 93 14.39 -4.00 -38.54
N ALA A 94 13.30 -4.65 -38.12
CA ALA A 94 12.10 -4.08 -37.53
C ALA A 94 11.79 -4.74 -36.18
N ASN A 95 12.76 -4.66 -35.26
CA ASN A 95 12.77 -5.33 -33.96
C ASN A 95 12.51 -4.36 -32.79
N ASN A 96 12.20 -4.89 -31.61
CA ASN A 96 11.96 -4.12 -30.37
C ASN A 96 10.84 -3.06 -30.46
N ASN A 97 9.95 -3.17 -31.45
CA ASN A 97 8.83 -2.27 -31.61
C ASN A 97 7.67 -2.68 -30.70
N THR A 98 6.95 -1.69 -30.18
CA THR A 98 5.79 -1.89 -29.31
C THR A 98 4.54 -1.33 -29.95
N VAL A 99 3.47 -2.13 -30.01
CA VAL A 99 2.14 -1.69 -30.41
C VAL A 99 1.20 -1.88 -29.23
N THR A 100 0.46 -0.84 -28.85
CA THR A 100 -0.50 -0.86 -27.76
C THR A 100 -1.89 -0.50 -28.27
N LEU A 101 -2.84 -1.42 -28.10
CA LEU A 101 -4.25 -1.24 -28.44
C LEU A 101 -5.05 -1.14 -27.15
N GLN A 102 -5.80 -0.05 -26.98
CA GLN A 102 -6.51 0.24 -25.73
C GLN A 102 -8.01 0.45 -25.93
N GLY A 103 -8.78 -0.24 -25.09
CA GLY A 103 -10.23 -0.09 -24.98
C GLY A 103 -11.04 -0.91 -25.98
N PRO A 104 -12.33 -1.15 -25.68
CA PRO A 104 -13.19 -2.03 -26.46
C PRO A 104 -13.76 -1.36 -27.74
N ASP A 105 -13.69 -0.03 -27.84
CA ASP A 105 -14.30 0.73 -28.93
C ASP A 105 -13.36 0.96 -30.13
N LEU A 106 -12.11 0.51 -30.04
CA LEU A 106 -11.12 0.65 -31.11
C LEU A 106 -11.40 -0.36 -32.24
N THR A 107 -11.70 0.15 -33.44
CA THR A 107 -11.96 -0.69 -34.61
C THR A 107 -10.79 -0.62 -35.59
N ILE A 108 -10.25 -1.77 -36.01
CA ILE A 108 -9.14 -1.84 -36.97
C ILE A 108 -9.53 -2.84 -38.07
N ALA A 109 -9.60 -2.39 -39.31
CA ALA A 109 -9.92 -3.27 -40.44
C ALA A 109 -8.69 -4.04 -40.95
N GLY A 110 -7.49 -3.47 -40.79
CA GLY A 110 -6.23 -4.05 -41.27
C GLY A 110 -5.57 -5.02 -40.29
N SER A 111 -4.36 -5.42 -40.65
CA SER A 111 -3.49 -6.30 -39.85
C SER A 111 -2.58 -5.49 -38.94
N VAL A 112 -2.05 -6.14 -37.91
CA VAL A 112 -1.11 -5.55 -36.95
C VAL A 112 0.21 -6.29 -37.03
N TYR A 113 1.28 -5.56 -37.31
CA TYR A 113 2.65 -6.06 -37.43
C TYR A 113 3.52 -5.45 -36.34
N GLY A 114 4.25 -6.27 -35.58
CA GLY A 114 5.31 -5.77 -34.71
C GLY A 114 6.44 -5.15 -35.54
N GLY A 115 6.77 -5.81 -36.64
CA GLY A 115 7.65 -5.30 -37.68
C GLY A 115 7.30 -5.90 -39.03
N TYR A 116 7.70 -5.20 -40.09
CA TYR A 116 7.59 -5.67 -41.47
C TYR A 116 8.88 -5.32 -42.20
N SER A 117 9.62 -6.36 -42.60
CA SER A 117 10.88 -6.23 -43.34
C SER A 117 10.72 -6.95 -44.67
N VAL A 118 10.92 -6.23 -45.77
CA VAL A 118 10.78 -6.77 -47.12
C VAL A 118 11.99 -6.39 -47.96
N ASP A 119 12.57 -7.35 -48.67
CA ASP A 119 13.64 -7.08 -49.63
C ASP A 119 13.04 -6.45 -50.90
N GLY A 120 13.87 -5.80 -51.72
CA GLY A 120 13.42 -5.08 -52.91
C GLY A 120 12.83 -5.97 -54.01
N ASP A 121 12.99 -7.28 -53.90
CA ASP A 121 12.36 -8.29 -54.77
C ASP A 121 10.96 -8.73 -54.27
N GLY A 122 10.51 -8.19 -53.14
CA GLY A 122 9.23 -8.51 -52.51
C GLY A 122 9.29 -9.64 -51.47
N THR A 123 10.47 -10.23 -51.22
CA THR A 123 10.62 -11.29 -50.23
C THR A 123 10.46 -10.75 -48.81
N VAL A 124 9.49 -11.29 -48.06
CA VAL A 124 9.26 -10.90 -46.66
C VAL A 124 10.22 -11.63 -45.73
N GLN A 125 10.94 -10.87 -44.90
CA GLN A 125 11.97 -11.34 -43.98
C GLN A 125 11.50 -11.32 -42.52
N ASN A 126 10.64 -12.27 -42.14
CA ASN A 126 10.08 -12.34 -40.78
C ASN A 126 11.15 -12.43 -39.68
N SER A 127 12.30 -13.06 -39.95
CA SER A 127 13.42 -13.17 -39.00
C SER A 127 14.05 -11.83 -38.64
N ARG A 128 13.96 -10.82 -39.52
CA ARG A 128 14.43 -9.45 -39.26
C ARG A 128 13.37 -8.58 -38.58
N ALA A 129 12.18 -9.13 -38.33
CA ALA A 129 11.02 -8.37 -37.91
C ALA A 129 10.29 -8.94 -36.69
N PHE A 130 10.77 -10.01 -36.04
CA PHE A 130 10.07 -10.67 -34.93
C PHE A 130 10.64 -10.30 -33.54
N THR A 131 11.97 -10.24 -33.43
CA THR A 131 12.68 -10.21 -32.15
C THR A 131 12.34 -8.95 -31.32
N GLY A 132 12.02 -9.15 -30.05
CA GLY A 132 11.74 -8.09 -29.07
C GLY A 132 10.43 -7.33 -29.29
N ASN A 133 9.68 -7.63 -30.35
CA ASN A 133 8.44 -6.91 -30.63
C ASN A 133 7.34 -7.28 -29.64
N THR A 134 6.61 -6.27 -29.18
CA THR A 134 5.60 -6.41 -28.12
C THR A 134 4.24 -5.88 -28.55
N LEU A 135 3.19 -6.68 -28.35
CA LEU A 135 1.80 -6.28 -28.51
C LEU A 135 1.12 -6.18 -27.13
N ASN A 136 0.71 -4.97 -26.74
CA ASN A 136 -0.06 -4.72 -25.53
C ASN A 136 -1.55 -4.57 -25.89
N LEU A 137 -2.40 -5.32 -25.21
CA LEU A 137 -3.84 -5.40 -25.44
C LEU A 137 -4.55 -5.06 -24.13
N ASN A 138 -4.87 -3.78 -23.97
CA ASN A 138 -5.40 -3.25 -22.71
C ASN A 138 -6.91 -3.03 -22.84
N GLY A 139 -7.71 -3.97 -22.36
CA GLY A 139 -9.16 -3.95 -22.53
C GLY A 139 -9.61 -4.01 -23.99
N TYR A 140 -8.73 -4.42 -24.91
CA TYR A 140 -9.03 -4.48 -26.34
C TYR A 140 -9.92 -5.69 -26.65
N ARG A 141 -11.01 -5.42 -27.39
CA ARG A 141 -11.92 -6.42 -27.95
C ARG A 141 -12.30 -5.94 -29.35
N GLY A 142 -12.14 -6.78 -30.37
CA GLY A 142 -12.35 -6.33 -31.75
C GLY A 142 -12.07 -7.37 -32.81
N SER A 143 -12.00 -6.91 -34.06
CA SER A 143 -11.57 -7.73 -35.20
C SER A 143 -10.29 -7.14 -35.78
N LEU A 144 -9.42 -7.99 -36.32
CA LEU A 144 -8.19 -7.64 -37.03
C LEU A 144 -8.08 -8.50 -38.29
N ALA A 145 -7.49 -8.00 -39.36
CA ALA A 145 -7.23 -8.84 -40.54
C ALA A 145 -6.17 -9.91 -40.25
N GLY A 146 -5.19 -9.61 -39.41
CA GLY A 146 -4.14 -10.54 -39.00
C GLY A 146 -3.24 -9.93 -37.93
N ILE A 147 -2.45 -10.78 -37.27
CA ILE A 147 -1.44 -10.37 -36.30
C ILE A 147 -0.14 -11.08 -36.66
N TYR A 148 0.94 -10.32 -36.81
CA TYR A 148 2.21 -10.84 -37.30
C TYR A 148 3.38 -10.25 -36.51
N ASN A 149 4.44 -11.05 -36.40
CA ASN A 149 5.77 -10.58 -36.02
C ASN A 149 5.88 -9.95 -34.61
N PHE A 150 5.20 -10.54 -33.64
CA PHE A 150 5.33 -10.21 -32.21
C PHE A 150 5.90 -11.37 -31.41
N GLU A 151 6.94 -11.11 -30.63
CA GLU A 151 7.51 -12.09 -29.69
C GLU A 151 6.74 -12.08 -28.35
N THR A 152 6.30 -10.91 -27.89
CA THR A 152 5.65 -10.74 -26.58
C THR A 152 4.24 -10.20 -26.72
N TYR A 153 3.30 -10.79 -25.99
CA TYR A 153 1.91 -10.34 -25.90
C TYR A 153 1.55 -10.08 -24.43
N ASN A 154 1.08 -8.87 -24.14
CA ASN A 154 0.61 -8.50 -22.80
C ASN A 154 -0.89 -8.23 -22.84
N TRP A 155 -1.65 -9.02 -22.09
CA TRP A 155 -3.10 -8.97 -22.08
C TRP A 155 -3.60 -8.39 -20.76
N VAL A 156 -4.43 -7.35 -20.84
CA VAL A 156 -5.33 -6.95 -19.75
C VAL A 156 -6.75 -7.16 -20.27
N LEU A 157 -7.42 -8.23 -19.82
CA LEU A 157 -8.74 -8.59 -20.32
C LEU A 157 -9.77 -7.55 -19.86
N PRO A 158 -10.77 -7.21 -20.70
CA PRO A 158 -11.85 -6.30 -20.33
C PRO A 158 -12.58 -6.75 -19.07
N LYS A 159 -13.02 -5.79 -18.23
CA LYS A 159 -13.74 -6.09 -16.98
C LYS A 159 -15.05 -6.86 -17.16
N ASP A 160 -15.65 -6.82 -18.35
CA ASP A 160 -16.92 -7.47 -18.66
C ASP A 160 -16.76 -8.89 -19.23
N VAL A 161 -15.53 -9.43 -19.26
CA VAL A 161 -15.27 -10.76 -19.81
C VAL A 161 -16.06 -11.86 -19.08
N VAL A 162 -16.65 -12.77 -19.86
CA VAL A 162 -17.41 -13.92 -19.36
C VAL A 162 -16.99 -15.22 -20.07
N ASN A 163 -17.46 -16.36 -19.58
CA ASN A 163 -17.24 -17.65 -20.21
C ASN A 163 -17.71 -17.65 -21.68
N GLN A 164 -16.92 -18.28 -22.55
CA GLN A 164 -17.10 -18.37 -24.00
C GLN A 164 -16.90 -17.05 -24.76
N ASP A 165 -16.42 -15.98 -24.12
CA ASP A 165 -16.10 -14.75 -24.83
C ASP A 165 -14.96 -14.96 -25.83
N THR A 166 -15.03 -14.21 -26.94
CA THR A 166 -13.96 -14.07 -27.92
C THR A 166 -13.51 -12.63 -27.97
N LEU A 167 -12.23 -12.37 -27.65
CA LEU A 167 -11.69 -11.02 -27.58
C LEU A 167 -11.26 -10.49 -28.96
N ILE A 168 -10.44 -11.25 -29.68
CA ILE A 168 -9.98 -10.89 -31.02
C ILE A 168 -10.51 -11.87 -32.05
N ARG A 169 -11.17 -11.34 -33.07
CA ARG A 169 -11.58 -12.08 -34.27
C ARG A 169 -10.67 -11.78 -35.45
N ILE A 170 -10.10 -12.81 -36.06
CA ILE A 170 -9.23 -12.67 -37.24
C ILE A 170 -10.05 -12.83 -38.51
N THR A 171 -10.17 -11.76 -39.29
CA THR A 171 -10.96 -11.75 -40.53
C THR A 171 -10.19 -12.25 -41.74
N GLY A 172 -8.85 -12.18 -41.72
CA GLY A 172 -7.99 -12.73 -42.78
C GLY A 172 -7.98 -14.24 -42.84
N THR A 173 -7.37 -14.81 -43.88
CA THR A 173 -7.33 -16.26 -44.11
C THR A 173 -6.34 -16.97 -43.19
N ASP A 174 -5.25 -16.31 -42.87
CA ASP A 174 -4.10 -16.94 -42.21
C ASP A 174 -4.28 -16.99 -40.70
N LYS A 175 -3.76 -18.05 -40.08
CA LYS A 175 -3.75 -18.20 -38.62
C LYS A 175 -2.61 -17.39 -38.03
N VAL A 176 -2.87 -16.77 -36.88
CA VAL A 176 -1.83 -16.09 -36.09
C VAL A 176 -0.84 -17.14 -35.58
N GLN A 177 0.44 -17.00 -35.95
CA GLN A 177 1.53 -17.88 -35.52
C GLN A 177 1.96 -17.53 -34.10
N LEU A 178 1.88 -18.49 -33.18
CA LEU A 178 2.24 -18.33 -31.76
C LEU A 178 3.44 -19.18 -31.32
N ASP A 179 4.21 -19.72 -32.27
CA ASP A 179 5.46 -20.36 -31.94
C ASP A 179 6.49 -19.33 -31.46
N ASN A 180 7.19 -19.67 -30.37
CA ASN A 180 8.17 -18.81 -29.70
C ASN A 180 7.60 -17.49 -29.14
N THR A 181 6.29 -17.41 -28.91
CA THR A 181 5.67 -16.24 -28.29
C THR A 181 5.55 -16.38 -26.77
N ARG A 182 5.62 -15.25 -26.07
CA ARG A 182 5.49 -15.13 -24.61
C ARG A 182 4.26 -14.31 -24.27
N HIS A 183 3.45 -14.79 -23.34
CA HIS A 183 2.17 -14.17 -22.99
C HIS A 183 2.09 -13.85 -21.51
N THR A 184 1.77 -12.60 -21.16
CA THR A 184 1.33 -12.21 -19.81
C THR A 184 -0.16 -11.93 -19.82
N ILE A 185 -0.89 -12.33 -18.77
CA ILE A 185 -2.34 -12.13 -18.70
C ILE A 185 -2.73 -11.58 -17.33
N ALA A 186 -3.53 -10.53 -17.37
CA ALA A 186 -4.25 -9.95 -16.24
C ALA A 186 -5.66 -9.54 -16.67
N MET A 187 -6.49 -9.10 -15.74
CA MET A 187 -7.84 -8.60 -16.00
C MET A 187 -8.01 -7.23 -15.35
N GLU A 188 -8.80 -6.38 -16.00
CA GLU A 188 -9.24 -5.12 -15.39
C GLU A 188 -9.98 -5.37 -14.06
N ASN A 189 -9.80 -4.46 -13.13
CA ASN A 189 -10.47 -4.47 -11.82
C ASN A 189 -11.99 -4.19 -11.92
N ASP A 190 -12.69 -4.40 -10.80
CA ASP A 190 -14.13 -4.11 -10.61
C ASP A 190 -15.04 -4.71 -11.70
N GLY A 191 -14.68 -5.91 -12.15
CA GLY A 191 -15.32 -6.62 -13.24
C GLY A 191 -15.99 -7.92 -12.84
N ASN A 192 -16.46 -8.65 -13.86
CA ASN A 192 -16.94 -10.01 -13.72
C ASN A 192 -15.84 -10.89 -13.14
N ARG A 193 -16.23 -11.85 -12.29
CA ARG A 193 -15.33 -12.87 -11.74
C ARG A 193 -15.61 -14.21 -12.42
N LEU A 194 -14.56 -14.84 -12.92
CA LEU A 194 -14.67 -16.10 -13.65
C LEU A 194 -14.75 -17.30 -12.68
N ASN A 195 -15.45 -18.34 -13.11
CA ASN A 195 -15.56 -19.61 -12.42
C ASN A 195 -14.52 -20.61 -12.97
N ALA A 196 -14.24 -21.65 -12.19
CA ALA A 196 -13.36 -22.70 -12.64
C ALA A 196 -13.95 -23.41 -13.87
N GLY A 197 -13.11 -23.69 -14.87
CA GLY A 197 -13.52 -24.25 -16.16
C GLY A 197 -14.14 -23.25 -17.13
N ASP A 198 -14.30 -21.97 -16.75
CA ASP A 198 -14.60 -20.93 -17.73
C ASP A 198 -13.44 -20.80 -18.73
N ILE A 199 -13.80 -20.56 -19.99
CA ILE A 199 -12.83 -20.36 -21.07
C ILE A 199 -13.06 -19.00 -21.72
N VAL A 200 -11.96 -18.34 -22.09
CA VAL A 200 -11.96 -17.10 -22.87
C VAL A 200 -11.06 -17.32 -24.08
N THR A 201 -11.60 -17.10 -25.28
CA THR A 201 -10.82 -17.17 -26.51
C THR A 201 -10.18 -15.81 -26.74
N LEU A 202 -8.86 -15.72 -26.54
CA LEU A 202 -8.11 -14.48 -26.72
C LEU A 202 -8.01 -14.12 -28.21
N ILE A 203 -7.73 -15.11 -29.06
CA ILE A 203 -7.68 -15.00 -30.53
C ILE A 203 -8.42 -16.20 -31.11
N ASP A 204 -9.40 -15.99 -31.98
CA ASP A 204 -10.22 -17.07 -32.54
C ASP A 204 -9.56 -17.90 -33.64
N LYS A 205 -8.48 -17.39 -34.23
CA LYS A 205 -7.74 -18.01 -35.34
C LYS A 205 -6.23 -17.92 -35.11
N ALA A 206 -5.67 -18.94 -34.45
CA ALA A 206 -4.27 -19.05 -34.09
C ALA A 206 -3.77 -20.50 -34.15
N GLU A 207 -2.47 -20.66 -34.33
CA GLU A 207 -1.76 -21.93 -34.25
C GLU A 207 -0.38 -21.77 -33.60
N GLY A 208 0.30 -22.90 -33.36
CA GLY A 208 1.58 -22.93 -32.65
C GLY A 208 1.44 -23.14 -31.14
N THR A 209 2.57 -23.03 -30.45
CA THR A 209 2.71 -23.34 -29.01
C THR A 209 3.16 -22.11 -28.21
N PRO A 210 2.20 -21.29 -27.69
CA PRO A 210 2.53 -20.11 -26.90
C PRO A 210 3.08 -20.50 -25.52
N THR A 211 3.90 -19.64 -24.93
CA THR A 211 4.34 -19.77 -23.54
C THR A 211 3.64 -18.74 -22.66
N LEU A 212 2.87 -19.20 -21.67
CA LEU A 212 2.35 -18.34 -20.60
C LEU A 212 3.47 -18.06 -19.59
N THR A 213 3.82 -16.79 -19.39
CA THR A 213 4.89 -16.40 -18.47
C THR A 213 4.36 -15.97 -17.10
N THR A 214 3.09 -15.57 -17.00
CA THR A 214 2.43 -15.30 -15.73
C THR A 214 1.94 -16.59 -15.08
N GLN A 215 2.42 -16.91 -13.88
CA GLN A 215 1.97 -18.09 -13.13
C GLN A 215 0.50 -17.99 -12.69
N GLN A 216 -0.02 -16.76 -12.52
CA GLN A 216 -1.37 -16.46 -12.10
C GLN A 216 -1.89 -15.21 -12.79
N VAL A 217 -3.17 -15.22 -13.15
CA VAL A 217 -3.86 -14.07 -13.73
C VAL A 217 -4.34 -13.17 -12.58
N LYS A 218 -3.85 -11.94 -12.53
CA LYS A 218 -4.29 -10.93 -11.55
C LYS A 218 -5.53 -10.21 -12.05
N GLN A 219 -6.46 -9.89 -11.15
CA GLN A 219 -7.57 -8.98 -11.38
C GLN A 219 -7.54 -7.89 -10.32
N GLY A 220 -7.22 -6.66 -10.75
CA GLY A 220 -6.88 -5.56 -9.86
C GLY A 220 -5.76 -5.93 -8.88
N HIS A 221 -5.83 -5.38 -7.68
CA HIS A 221 -4.87 -5.65 -6.61
C HIS A 221 -5.16 -6.94 -5.84
N PHE A 222 -6.44 -7.33 -5.78
CA PHE A 222 -6.93 -8.22 -4.74
C PHE A 222 -7.25 -9.64 -5.20
N ILE A 223 -7.42 -9.90 -6.49
CA ILE A 223 -7.85 -11.22 -6.97
C ILE A 223 -6.78 -11.85 -7.84
N ILE A 224 -6.57 -13.15 -7.65
CA ILE A 224 -5.71 -14.00 -8.48
C ILE A 224 -6.44 -15.27 -8.90
N TYR A 225 -6.17 -15.71 -10.12
CA TYR A 225 -6.66 -16.96 -10.70
C TYR A 225 -5.48 -17.84 -11.10
N ASP A 226 -5.62 -19.14 -10.88
CA ASP A 226 -4.78 -20.12 -11.58
C ASP A 226 -5.41 -20.36 -12.95
N ALA A 227 -4.60 -20.31 -14.00
CA ALA A 227 -5.09 -20.40 -15.37
C ALA A 227 -4.06 -21.03 -16.30
N SER A 228 -4.57 -21.62 -17.38
CA SER A 228 -3.77 -22.24 -18.43
C SER A 228 -4.07 -21.62 -19.80
N LEU A 229 -3.03 -21.49 -20.63
CA LEU A 229 -3.13 -20.93 -21.98
C LEU A 229 -2.72 -21.99 -23.01
N LYS A 230 -3.55 -22.22 -24.02
CA LYS A 230 -3.25 -23.18 -25.09
C LYS A 230 -3.96 -22.84 -26.39
N THR A 231 -3.42 -23.32 -27.50
CA THR A 231 -4.14 -23.36 -28.78
C THR A 231 -5.09 -24.56 -28.80
N ARG A 232 -6.38 -24.34 -29.11
CA ARG A 232 -7.42 -25.38 -29.19
C ARG A 232 -8.44 -24.98 -30.25
N ASN A 233 -8.80 -25.92 -31.13
CA ASN A 233 -9.79 -25.70 -32.19
C ASN A 233 -9.52 -24.42 -32.99
N ASP A 234 -8.27 -24.26 -33.41
CA ASP A 234 -7.79 -23.07 -34.12
C ASP A 234 -7.85 -21.75 -33.33
N GLY A 235 -8.09 -21.73 -32.02
CA GLY A 235 -8.06 -20.50 -31.20
C GLY A 235 -7.03 -20.53 -30.09
N LEU A 236 -6.50 -19.35 -29.71
CA LEU A 236 -5.75 -19.15 -28.48
C LEU A 236 -6.73 -19.02 -27.31
N VAL A 237 -6.75 -19.99 -26.40
CA VAL A 237 -7.75 -20.10 -25.35
C VAL A 237 -7.09 -20.05 -23.97
N LEU A 238 -7.55 -19.10 -23.15
CA LEU A 238 -7.32 -19.07 -21.71
C LEU A 238 -8.39 -19.92 -21.01
N SER A 239 -7.99 -20.80 -20.11
CA SER A 239 -8.89 -21.59 -19.26
C SER A 239 -8.61 -21.29 -17.80
N ILE A 240 -9.64 -21.01 -17.02
CA ILE A 240 -9.51 -20.83 -15.57
C ILE A 240 -9.45 -22.21 -14.91
N ASP A 241 -8.35 -22.47 -14.23
CA ASP A 241 -8.11 -23.77 -13.60
C ASP A 241 -8.79 -23.82 -12.23
N GLY A 242 -9.01 -25.04 -11.72
CA GLY A 242 -9.57 -25.28 -10.39
C GLY A 242 -10.80 -26.18 -10.42
N LYS A 243 -11.45 -26.27 -9.25
CA LYS A 243 -12.63 -27.09 -9.07
C LYS A 243 -13.89 -26.28 -9.40
N GLN A 244 -14.76 -26.84 -10.25
CA GLN A 244 -16.08 -26.28 -10.51
C GLN A 244 -16.93 -26.30 -9.25
N ASP A 245 -17.21 -25.11 -8.71
CA ASP A 245 -18.08 -24.87 -7.58
C ASP A 245 -19.00 -23.66 -7.92
N ALA A 246 -19.98 -23.36 -7.06
CA ALA A 246 -20.95 -22.29 -7.28
C ALA A 246 -20.40 -20.86 -7.03
N THR A 247 -19.15 -20.75 -6.58
CA THR A 247 -18.47 -19.49 -6.31
C THR A 247 -17.37 -19.23 -7.34
N PRO A 248 -17.07 -17.95 -7.66
CA PRO A 248 -15.96 -17.63 -8.55
C PRO A 248 -14.64 -18.25 -8.09
N ALA A 249 -13.79 -18.63 -9.05
CA ALA A 249 -12.51 -19.28 -8.78
C ALA A 249 -11.41 -18.32 -8.29
N GLY A 250 -11.60 -17.02 -8.53
CA GLY A 250 -10.68 -15.98 -8.09
C GLY A 250 -10.56 -15.97 -6.57
N ARG A 251 -9.33 -16.12 -6.06
CA ARG A 251 -9.04 -16.06 -4.63
C ARG A 251 -8.37 -14.74 -4.27
N ILE A 252 -8.37 -14.43 -2.97
CA ILE A 252 -7.65 -13.26 -2.49
C ILE A 252 -6.15 -13.40 -2.77
N ASN A 253 -5.56 -12.35 -3.33
CA ASN A 253 -4.13 -12.24 -3.52
C ASN A 253 -3.45 -12.14 -2.14
N PRO A 254 -2.49 -13.02 -1.79
CA PRO A 254 -1.80 -12.96 -0.50
C PRO A 254 -1.15 -11.60 -0.22
N THR A 255 -0.67 -10.90 -1.25
CA THR A 255 -0.05 -9.58 -1.07
C THR A 255 -1.03 -8.51 -0.57
N SER A 256 -2.34 -8.78 -0.60
CA SER A 256 -3.38 -7.89 -0.08
C SER A 256 -3.21 -7.58 1.41
N LYS A 257 -2.57 -8.48 2.19
CA LYS A 257 -2.28 -8.25 3.62
C LYS A 257 -1.52 -6.95 3.85
N ALA A 258 -0.62 -6.59 2.94
CA ALA A 258 0.18 -5.37 3.05
C ALA A 258 -0.68 -4.10 3.13
N PHE A 259 -1.84 -4.06 2.47
CA PHE A 259 -2.77 -2.92 2.60
C PHE A 259 -3.34 -2.77 4.02
N LEU A 260 -3.44 -3.85 4.79
CA LEU A 260 -3.94 -3.82 6.17
C LEU A 260 -2.87 -3.38 7.18
N GLU A 261 -1.58 -3.47 6.84
CA GLU A 261 -0.49 -3.06 7.74
C GLU A 261 -0.54 -1.56 8.07
N GLY A 262 -0.98 -0.71 7.13
CA GLY A 262 -1.19 0.71 7.42
C GLY A 262 -2.23 0.94 8.50
N ARG A 263 -3.29 0.12 8.53
CA ARG A 263 -4.30 0.19 9.58
C ARG A 263 -3.80 -0.41 10.90
N ALA A 264 -2.93 -1.41 10.87
CA ALA A 264 -2.21 -1.88 12.07
C ALA A 264 -1.30 -0.78 12.64
N ALA A 265 -0.56 -0.06 11.78
CA ALA A 265 0.24 1.10 12.16
C ALA A 265 -0.61 2.19 12.83
N SER A 266 -1.78 2.51 12.24
CA SER A 266 -2.72 3.49 12.79
C SER A 266 -3.27 3.08 14.16
N LEU A 267 -3.62 1.81 14.35
CA LEU A 267 -4.06 1.28 15.65
C LEU A 267 -2.93 1.33 16.68
N ALA A 268 -1.73 0.89 16.31
CA ALA A 268 -0.54 0.91 17.16
C ALA A 268 -0.17 2.35 17.58
N PHE A 269 -0.20 3.31 16.66
CA PHE A 269 0.08 4.71 16.96
C PHE A 269 -1.01 5.33 17.85
N THR A 270 -2.28 4.99 17.59
CA THR A 270 -3.40 5.41 18.45
C THR A 270 -3.29 4.80 19.86
N ASN A 271 -2.73 3.60 20.01
CA ASN A 271 -2.41 2.98 21.29
C ASN A 271 -1.31 3.74 22.05
N GLN A 272 -0.30 4.29 21.36
CA GLN A 272 0.72 5.14 22.02
C GLN A 272 0.12 6.39 22.66
N GLY A 273 -0.96 6.94 22.08
CA GLY A 273 -1.73 8.02 22.71
C GLY A 273 -2.44 7.59 24.00
N ALA A 274 -3.02 6.38 24.02
CA ALA A 274 -3.59 5.82 25.26
C ALA A 274 -2.53 5.58 26.34
N ASP A 275 -1.34 5.14 25.94
CA ASP A 275 -0.20 4.95 26.84
C ASP A 275 0.25 6.29 27.43
N LEU A 276 0.33 7.36 26.63
CA LEU A 276 0.66 8.71 27.13
C LEU A 276 -0.30 9.18 28.24
N ILE A 277 -1.60 8.93 28.08
CA ILE A 277 -2.61 9.30 29.06
C ILE A 277 -2.42 8.52 30.36
N SER A 278 -2.31 7.20 30.24
CA SER A 278 -2.30 6.29 31.38
C SER A 278 -0.96 6.21 32.12
N ASP A 279 0.17 6.40 31.42
CA ASP A 279 1.51 6.41 32.03
C ASP A 279 1.86 7.77 32.66
N TYR A 280 1.32 8.87 32.11
CA TYR A 280 1.79 10.22 32.46
C TYR A 280 0.71 11.26 32.74
N ALA A 281 -0.40 11.30 31.99
CA ALA A 281 -1.39 12.39 32.11
C ALA A 281 -2.11 12.41 33.45
N ILE A 282 -2.55 11.23 33.92
CA ILE A 282 -3.25 11.12 35.19
C ILE A 282 -2.35 11.58 36.34
N GLY A 283 -1.11 11.08 36.40
CA GLY A 283 -0.14 11.53 37.39
C GLY A 283 0.23 13.01 37.27
N ALA A 284 0.18 13.60 36.07
CA ALA A 284 0.39 15.05 35.86
C ALA A 284 -0.75 15.87 36.45
N ALA A 285 -1.99 15.49 36.14
CA ALA A 285 -3.22 16.10 36.61
C ALA A 285 -3.33 15.99 38.14
N ASP A 286 -3.10 14.81 38.69
CA ASP A 286 -3.12 14.60 40.14
C ASP A 286 -2.05 15.43 40.86
N SER A 287 -0.81 15.37 40.37
CA SER A 287 0.28 16.15 40.95
C SER A 287 0.03 17.66 40.87
N SER A 288 -0.60 18.16 39.81
CA SER A 288 -0.88 19.60 39.67
C SER A 288 -2.01 20.03 40.60
N VAL A 289 -3.09 19.25 40.69
CA VAL A 289 -4.20 19.48 41.62
C VAL A 289 -3.73 19.49 43.07
N LYS A 290 -2.91 18.53 43.49
CA LYS A 290 -2.37 18.46 44.85
C LYS A 290 -1.51 19.67 45.22
N ARG A 291 -0.79 20.26 44.26
CA ARG A 291 -0.01 21.50 44.48
C ARG A 291 -0.88 22.75 44.55
N ALA A 292 -2.03 22.77 43.87
CA ALA A 292 -2.93 23.91 43.84
C ALA A 292 -3.91 23.96 45.01
N ARG A 293 -4.01 22.94 45.88
CA ARG A 293 -4.95 22.92 47.01
C ARG A 293 -4.59 23.97 48.07
N GLN A 294 -5.00 25.22 47.82
CA GLN A 294 -5.45 26.22 48.78
C GLN A 294 -6.94 26.47 48.47
N ASP A 295 -7.82 26.35 49.47
CA ASP A 295 -9.29 26.45 49.44
C ASP A 295 -9.96 26.86 48.11
N GLY A 296 -10.70 25.93 47.46
CA GLY A 296 -11.55 26.20 46.28
C GLY A 296 -11.43 25.19 45.12
N ILE A 297 -12.26 25.34 44.08
CA ILE A 297 -12.12 24.61 42.80
C ILE A 297 -11.02 25.30 41.99
N ASN A 298 -9.80 24.76 42.02
CA ASN A 298 -8.67 25.29 41.26
C ASN A 298 -8.48 24.46 39.99
N LEU A 299 -8.48 25.13 38.84
CA LEU A 299 -8.23 24.53 37.53
C LEU A 299 -6.73 24.55 37.24
N THR A 300 -6.11 23.40 37.09
CA THR A 300 -4.66 23.26 36.93
C THR A 300 -4.29 22.73 35.54
N PRO A 301 -3.58 23.51 34.71
CA PRO A 301 -3.16 23.07 33.39
C PRO A 301 -1.98 22.12 33.44
N PHE A 302 -1.93 21.20 32.49
CA PHE A 302 -0.79 20.32 32.25
C PHE A 302 -0.59 20.05 30.75
N VAL A 303 0.67 19.80 30.39
CA VAL A 303 1.12 19.51 29.03
C VAL A 303 2.04 18.29 29.03
N LEU A 304 1.86 17.43 28.05
CA LEU A 304 2.67 16.24 27.82
C LEU A 304 3.13 16.21 26.37
N LEU A 305 4.40 15.88 26.17
CA LEU A 305 5.02 15.65 24.88
C LEU A 305 5.73 14.31 24.95
N ASN A 306 5.54 13.45 23.96
CA ASN A 306 6.18 12.13 23.89
C ASN A 306 6.61 11.85 22.45
N GLY A 307 7.85 11.43 22.24
CA GLY A 307 8.37 11.08 20.92
C GLY A 307 9.11 9.75 20.97
N GLY A 308 8.92 8.91 19.96
CA GLY A 308 9.53 7.59 19.96
C GLY A 308 9.49 6.87 18.63
N SER A 309 10.15 5.72 18.63
CA SER A 309 10.17 4.75 17.54
C SER A 309 9.85 3.38 18.11
N SER A 310 8.96 2.64 17.46
CA SER A 310 8.58 1.29 17.88
C SER A 310 8.32 0.39 16.68
N ARG A 311 8.97 -0.77 16.67
CA ARG A 311 8.64 -1.91 15.82
C ARG A 311 7.54 -2.72 16.48
N TYR A 312 6.53 -3.09 15.70
CA TYR A 312 5.45 -3.98 16.09
C TYR A 312 5.48 -5.20 15.18
N ASN A 313 5.53 -6.39 15.76
CA ASN A 313 5.38 -7.62 15.00
C ASN A 313 3.90 -7.86 14.68
N THR A 314 3.60 -8.18 13.42
CA THR A 314 2.23 -8.34 12.92
C THR A 314 1.98 -9.71 12.27
N GLY A 315 2.88 -10.67 12.51
CA GLY A 315 3.14 -11.80 11.62
C GLY A 315 4.03 -11.41 10.43
N SER A 316 4.21 -10.11 10.21
CA SER A 316 5.38 -9.52 9.58
C SER A 316 5.88 -8.42 10.53
N HIS A 317 6.18 -7.19 10.09
CA HIS A 317 6.36 -6.09 11.04
C HIS A 317 6.05 -4.71 10.45
N VAL A 318 5.73 -3.79 11.36
CA VAL A 318 5.53 -2.37 11.11
C VAL A 318 6.40 -1.57 12.06
N ASP A 319 7.18 -0.65 11.50
CA ASP A 319 8.00 0.29 12.25
C ASP A 319 7.29 1.64 12.28
N VAL A 320 6.87 2.10 13.46
CA VAL A 320 6.15 3.35 13.68
C VAL A 320 7.05 4.37 14.37
N ARG A 321 7.14 5.57 13.81
CA ARG A 321 7.89 6.70 14.37
C ARG A 321 6.94 7.88 14.52
N GLY A 322 6.98 8.57 15.64
CA GLY A 322 6.11 9.72 15.79
C GLY A 322 6.24 10.49 17.09
N PHE A 323 5.44 11.54 17.15
CA PHE A 323 5.36 12.49 18.24
C PHE A 323 3.91 12.70 18.66
N ASN A 324 3.69 12.70 19.97
CA ASN A 324 2.39 12.77 20.62
C ASN A 324 2.37 13.95 21.59
N MET A 325 1.26 14.68 21.61
CA MET A 325 1.02 15.82 22.47
C MET A 325 -0.33 15.70 23.16
N LEU A 326 -0.38 16.15 24.40
CA LEU A 326 -1.63 16.28 25.15
C LEU A 326 -1.59 17.57 25.98
N PHE A 327 -2.68 18.33 25.90
CA PHE A 327 -2.96 19.49 26.76
C PHE A 327 -4.22 19.21 27.55
N GLY A 328 -4.18 19.43 28.86
CA GLY A 328 -5.35 19.23 29.71
C GLY A 328 -5.44 20.20 30.87
N VAL A 329 -6.61 20.23 31.48
CA VAL A 329 -6.91 20.94 32.72
C VAL A 329 -7.56 19.97 33.69
N ALA A 330 -7.18 20.06 34.96
CA ALA A 330 -7.69 19.20 36.00
C ALA A 330 -8.19 20.00 37.22
N THR A 331 -9.01 19.36 38.04
CA THR A 331 -9.47 19.90 39.31
C THR A 331 -9.58 18.78 40.34
N GLY A 332 -9.50 19.16 41.62
CA GLY A 332 -9.58 18.24 42.74
C GLY A 332 -10.79 18.48 43.61
N LEU A 333 -11.34 17.40 44.15
CA LEU A 333 -12.36 17.43 45.19
C LEU A 333 -12.06 16.36 46.25
N GLU A 334 -12.63 16.54 47.44
CA GLU A 334 -12.52 15.57 48.52
C GLU A 334 -13.91 15.01 48.82
N LEU A 335 -14.01 13.68 48.86
CA LEU A 335 -15.25 12.99 49.19
C LEU A 335 -15.50 12.99 50.70
N LYS A 336 -16.72 12.65 51.12
CA LYS A 336 -17.12 12.65 52.55
C LYS A 336 -16.30 11.68 53.42
N ASP A 337 -15.75 10.64 52.81
CA ASP A 337 -14.88 9.65 53.43
C ASP A 337 -13.38 10.07 53.42
N GLN A 338 -13.08 11.32 53.05
CA GLN A 338 -11.74 11.90 52.88
C GLN A 338 -10.95 11.35 51.69
N SER A 339 -11.58 10.58 50.80
CA SER A 339 -10.93 10.14 49.56
C SER A 339 -10.73 11.33 48.62
N ALA A 340 -9.51 11.52 48.12
CA ALA A 340 -9.18 12.62 47.22
C ALA A 340 -9.42 12.19 45.78
N VAL A 341 -10.19 13.00 45.03
CA VAL A 341 -10.51 12.74 43.63
C VAL A 341 -9.96 13.85 42.76
N THR A 342 -9.31 13.47 41.65
CA THR A 342 -8.88 14.34 40.57
C THR A 342 -9.70 14.04 39.31
N LEU A 343 -10.29 15.08 38.72
CA LEU A 343 -11.01 15.01 37.46
C LEU A 343 -10.33 15.93 36.45
N GLY A 344 -10.21 15.50 35.20
CA GLY A 344 -9.62 16.33 34.17
C GLY A 344 -10.22 16.11 32.79
N VAL A 345 -10.07 17.11 31.94
CA VAL A 345 -10.38 17.04 30.51
C VAL A 345 -9.15 17.39 29.70
N PHE A 346 -9.01 16.81 28.53
CA PHE A 346 -7.83 17.01 27.68
C PHE A 346 -8.15 16.97 26.20
N ALA A 347 -7.27 17.60 25.42
CA ALA A 347 -7.15 17.45 23.98
C ALA A 347 -5.83 16.75 23.65
N GLU A 348 -5.85 15.87 22.65
CA GLU A 348 -4.69 15.07 22.23
C GLU A 348 -4.46 15.15 20.72
N ARG A 349 -3.19 15.06 20.32
CA ARG A 349 -2.76 14.97 18.93
C ARG A 349 -1.49 14.16 18.81
N GLY A 350 -1.43 13.27 17.83
CA GLY A 350 -0.20 12.58 17.43
C GLY A 350 0.03 12.72 15.94
N ASP A 351 1.29 12.89 15.54
CA ASP A 351 1.75 12.91 14.15
C ASP A 351 2.94 11.95 14.00
N GLY A 352 2.92 11.10 12.98
CA GLY A 352 3.97 10.12 12.74
C GLY A 352 3.97 9.54 11.33
N ASP A 353 4.95 8.69 11.09
CA ASP A 353 5.15 7.92 9.88
C ASP A 353 5.39 6.45 10.22
N TYR A 354 5.18 5.58 9.24
CA TYR A 354 5.46 4.18 9.39
C TYR A 354 6.00 3.55 8.11
N ASP A 355 6.75 2.47 8.32
CA ASP A 355 7.20 1.54 7.32
C ASP A 355 6.61 0.17 7.64
N SER A 356 6.19 -0.59 6.63
CA SER A 356 5.69 -1.96 6.75
C SER A 356 6.46 -2.88 5.83
N TYR A 357 6.72 -4.09 6.29
CA TYR A 357 7.52 -5.08 5.59
C TYR A 357 6.80 -6.41 5.62
N ASN A 358 6.45 -6.94 4.46
CA ASN A 358 5.80 -8.25 4.31
C ASN A 358 6.63 -9.13 3.39
N ARG A 359 6.69 -10.42 3.69
CA ARG A 359 7.30 -11.43 2.81
C ARG A 359 6.32 -12.55 2.54
N PHE A 360 6.09 -12.82 1.26
CA PHE A 360 5.19 -13.84 0.76
C PHE A 360 6.01 -14.87 -0.02
N SER A 361 5.90 -16.15 0.34
CA SER A 361 6.74 -17.23 -0.17
C SER A 361 6.88 -17.22 -1.70
N ASP A 362 5.76 -17.07 -2.41
CA ASP A 362 5.69 -17.14 -3.88
C ASP A 362 5.49 -15.77 -4.56
N TYR A 363 5.38 -14.69 -3.79
CA TYR A 363 5.03 -13.35 -4.31
C TYR A 363 6.07 -12.28 -3.97
N GLY A 364 7.19 -12.69 -3.36
CA GLY A 364 8.28 -11.78 -2.99
C GLY A 364 7.96 -10.95 -1.77
N SER A 365 8.69 -9.85 -1.62
CA SER A 365 8.51 -8.91 -0.52
C SER A 365 7.68 -7.71 -0.96
N VAL A 366 6.85 -7.20 -0.05
CA VAL A 366 6.10 -5.96 -0.24
C VAL A 366 6.46 -5.00 0.88
N HIS A 367 6.94 -3.83 0.47
CA HIS A 367 7.19 -2.71 1.35
C HIS A 367 6.10 -1.65 1.15
N GLY A 368 5.47 -1.25 2.24
CA GLY A 368 4.48 -0.16 2.26
C GLY A 368 4.91 0.91 3.24
N THR A 369 4.64 2.16 2.91
CA THR A 369 4.94 3.31 3.76
C THR A 369 3.71 4.18 3.93
N GLY A 370 3.73 5.07 4.92
CA GLY A 370 2.68 6.05 5.05
C GLY A 370 2.79 6.91 6.30
N ASN A 371 1.78 7.75 6.49
CA ASN A 371 1.67 8.64 7.62
C ASN A 371 0.50 8.22 8.49
N VAL A 372 0.69 8.37 9.80
CA VAL A 372 -0.34 8.14 10.81
C VAL A 372 -0.51 9.41 11.63
N ARG A 373 -1.76 9.78 11.88
CA ARG A 373 -2.10 10.91 12.73
C ARG A 373 -3.33 10.57 13.54
N TYR A 374 -3.41 11.07 14.76
CA TYR A 374 -4.68 11.11 15.48
C TYR A 374 -4.91 12.48 16.09
N THR A 375 -6.18 12.87 16.23
CA THR A 375 -6.59 14.08 16.94
C THR A 375 -7.90 13.80 17.66
N GLY A 376 -7.98 14.17 18.93
CA GLY A 376 -9.15 13.92 19.75
C GLY A 376 -9.09 14.61 21.10
N GLY A 377 -9.85 14.07 22.03
CA GLY A 377 -9.87 14.53 23.41
C GLY A 377 -10.64 13.56 24.29
N GLY A 378 -10.61 13.82 25.59
CA GLY A 378 -11.17 12.91 26.57
C GLY A 378 -11.26 13.49 27.96
N ALA A 379 -11.61 12.61 28.88
CA ALA A 379 -11.67 12.89 30.30
C ALA A 379 -10.88 11.84 31.08
N LEU A 380 -10.32 12.25 32.21
CA LEU A 380 -9.57 11.41 33.12
C LEU A 380 -10.10 11.52 34.54
N PHE A 381 -9.87 10.45 35.29
CA PHE A 381 -10.26 10.27 36.68
C PHE A 381 -9.09 9.62 37.43
N HIS A 382 -8.85 10.13 38.64
CA HIS A 382 -7.96 9.52 39.63
C HIS A 382 -8.58 9.66 41.01
N MET A 383 -8.42 8.64 41.84
CA MET A 383 -8.88 8.66 43.22
C MET A 383 -7.87 7.98 44.13
N ASP A 384 -7.38 8.71 45.13
CA ASP A 384 -6.69 8.14 46.29
C ASP A 384 -7.75 7.68 47.31
N VAL A 385 -7.77 6.38 47.64
CA VAL A 385 -8.76 5.81 48.57
C VAL A 385 -8.29 5.99 50.01
N ALA A 386 -9.04 6.78 50.78
CA ALA A 386 -8.69 7.10 52.15
C ALA A 386 -8.63 5.85 53.06
N GLY A 387 -7.76 5.90 54.07
CA GLY A 387 -7.67 4.86 55.11
C GLY A 387 -7.04 3.54 54.69
N THR A 388 -6.54 3.42 53.46
CA THR A 388 -5.98 2.17 52.91
C THR A 388 -4.46 2.01 53.13
N ALA A 389 -3.79 3.04 53.67
CA ALA A 389 -2.35 3.02 53.91
C ALA A 389 -1.95 2.00 55.00
N LEU A 390 -1.19 0.98 54.62
CA LEU A 390 -0.63 -0.04 55.53
C LEU A 390 0.40 0.52 56.53
N ASN A 391 1.19 1.53 56.14
CA ASN A 391 2.17 2.18 57.01
C ASN A 391 1.72 3.63 57.30
N LYS A 392 1.42 3.94 58.58
CA LYS A 392 1.11 5.30 59.05
C LYS A 392 2.36 6.17 59.26
N THR A 393 3.44 5.90 58.53
CA THR A 393 4.61 6.79 58.55
C THR A 393 4.23 8.14 57.92
N PRO A 394 4.67 9.28 58.48
CA PRO A 394 4.24 10.58 58.00
C PRO A 394 4.73 10.79 56.56
N SER A 395 3.82 11.28 55.71
CA SER A 395 4.05 11.91 54.40
C SER A 395 5.44 11.66 53.80
N SER A 396 5.57 10.69 52.88
CA SER A 396 6.82 10.60 52.11
C SER A 396 6.97 11.86 51.25
N SER A 397 8.22 12.27 51.05
CA SER A 397 8.59 13.36 50.15
C SER A 397 8.51 12.94 48.67
N THR A 398 8.14 11.69 48.40
CA THR A 398 7.90 11.14 47.05
C THR A 398 6.49 11.50 46.55
N ARG A 399 6.22 11.31 45.25
CA ARG A 399 4.86 11.53 44.71
C ARG A 399 3.90 10.49 45.30
N GLY A 400 2.74 10.93 45.78
CA GLY A 400 1.58 10.07 46.04
C GLY A 400 1.17 9.99 47.51
N HIS A 401 -0.14 9.89 47.75
CA HIS A 401 -0.66 9.44 49.04
C HIS A 401 -0.44 7.92 49.12
N ALA A 402 0.05 7.42 50.26
CA ALA A 402 0.16 5.98 50.46
C ALA A 402 -1.23 5.34 50.48
N GLY A 403 -1.34 4.16 49.90
CA GLY A 403 -2.59 3.41 49.85
C GLY A 403 -3.02 3.04 48.44
N LEU A 404 -4.26 2.56 48.36
CA LEU A 404 -4.94 2.15 47.14
C LEU A 404 -5.35 3.38 46.33
N TYR A 405 -5.18 3.33 45.01
CA TYR A 405 -5.73 4.30 44.08
C TYR A 405 -6.45 3.64 42.91
N LEU A 406 -7.35 4.40 42.29
CA LEU A 406 -8.10 4.03 41.10
C LEU A 406 -7.91 5.08 40.01
N ASP A 407 -7.63 4.60 38.81
CA ASP A 407 -7.40 5.42 37.62
C ASP A 407 -8.38 5.05 36.51
N GLY A 408 -8.77 6.04 35.71
CA GLY A 408 -9.51 5.78 34.49
C GLY A 408 -9.49 6.93 33.50
N SER A 409 -9.71 6.60 32.23
CA SER A 409 -9.96 7.62 31.21
C SER A 409 -10.87 7.10 30.11
N VAL A 410 -11.52 8.03 29.42
CA VAL A 410 -12.24 7.81 28.16
C VAL A 410 -11.78 8.85 27.14
N ARG A 411 -11.69 8.45 25.87
CA ARG A 411 -11.23 9.32 24.78
C ARG A 411 -11.89 8.97 23.46
N THR A 412 -12.02 9.96 22.58
CA THR A 412 -12.48 9.77 21.20
C THR A 412 -11.88 10.82 20.28
N GLY A 413 -11.79 10.47 19.00
CA GLY A 413 -11.29 11.37 17.98
C GLY A 413 -11.28 10.73 16.60
N ASN A 414 -10.42 11.25 15.75
CA ASN A 414 -10.18 10.73 14.41
C ASN A 414 -8.73 10.29 14.27
N ALA A 415 -8.53 9.17 13.58
CA ALA A 415 -7.25 8.65 13.15
C ALA A 415 -7.15 8.76 11.63
N ASP A 416 -6.22 9.57 11.15
CA ASP A 416 -5.88 9.72 9.75
C ASP A 416 -4.72 8.77 9.39
N LEU A 417 -4.78 8.18 8.21
CA LEU A 417 -3.85 7.18 7.69
C LEU A 417 -3.64 7.42 6.19
N SER A 418 -2.38 7.46 5.75
CA SER A 418 -2.02 7.26 4.35
C SER A 418 -1.27 5.94 4.17
N PHE A 419 -1.39 5.35 2.99
CA PHE A 419 -0.66 4.16 2.59
C PHE A 419 -0.18 4.32 1.15
N ASP A 420 1.04 3.88 0.89
CA ASP A 420 1.72 3.98 -0.39
C ASP A 420 2.68 2.79 -0.56
N SER A 421 2.65 2.10 -1.71
CA SER A 421 3.58 1.01 -2.01
C SER A 421 3.88 0.94 -3.51
N HIS A 422 5.16 0.88 -3.88
CA HIS A 422 5.56 0.68 -5.28
C HIS A 422 5.43 -0.79 -5.70
N ASP A 423 5.57 -1.70 -4.73
CA ASP A 423 5.53 -3.16 -4.94
C ASP A 423 4.11 -3.68 -5.20
N LEU A 424 3.10 -2.84 -4.90
CA LEU A 424 1.70 -3.11 -5.18
C LEU A 424 1.26 -2.25 -6.37
N THR A 425 1.52 -2.73 -7.58
CA THR A 425 0.99 -2.12 -8.80
C THR A 425 0.13 -3.17 -9.52
N ASP A 426 -1.10 -2.81 -9.87
CA ASP A 426 -1.96 -3.70 -10.66
C ASP A 426 -1.51 -3.73 -12.14
N ALA A 427 -2.17 -4.57 -12.94
CA ALA A 427 -1.82 -4.73 -14.35
C ALA A 427 -2.19 -3.53 -15.23
N GLU A 428 -3.06 -2.64 -14.75
CA GLU A 428 -3.38 -1.36 -15.41
C GLU A 428 -2.33 -0.28 -15.05
N GLY A 429 -1.34 -0.60 -14.23
CA GLY A 429 -0.31 0.34 -13.76
C GLY A 429 -0.77 1.21 -12.60
N VAL A 430 -1.92 0.90 -11.98
CA VAL A 430 -2.42 1.64 -10.82
C VAL A 430 -1.66 1.21 -9.59
N ARG A 431 -1.16 2.20 -8.86
CA ARG A 431 -0.39 2.00 -7.65
C ARG A 431 -1.30 1.82 -6.43
N GLY A 432 -0.90 0.92 -5.55
CA GLY A 432 -1.53 0.61 -4.27
C GLY A 432 -1.35 1.76 -3.29
N THR A 433 -2.24 2.74 -3.37
CA THR A 433 -2.24 3.92 -2.51
C THR A 433 -3.63 4.19 -1.97
N TYR A 434 -3.73 4.70 -0.74
CA TYR A 434 -4.99 5.21 -0.21
C TYR A 434 -4.77 6.22 0.91
N ASN A 435 -5.77 7.07 1.14
CA ASN A 435 -5.87 7.92 2.31
C ASN A 435 -7.17 7.62 3.04
N LYS A 436 -7.13 7.60 4.36
CA LYS A 436 -8.27 7.23 5.21
C LYS A 436 -8.32 8.05 6.47
N LYS A 437 -9.53 8.39 6.88
CA LYS A 437 -9.87 8.93 8.20
C LYS A 437 -10.88 8.03 8.87
N SER A 438 -10.56 7.48 10.03
CA SER A 438 -11.43 6.60 10.82
C SER A 438 -11.71 7.23 12.18
N LYS A 439 -12.91 7.02 12.74
CA LYS A 439 -13.17 7.38 14.14
C LYS A 439 -12.51 6.39 15.08
N TYR A 440 -12.03 6.88 16.22
CA TYR A 440 -11.53 6.02 17.29
C TYR A 440 -12.23 6.28 18.62
N TYR A 441 -12.25 5.24 19.44
CA TYR A 441 -12.69 5.26 20.83
C TYR A 441 -11.63 4.57 21.69
N GLY A 442 -11.44 5.06 22.90
CA GLY A 442 -10.55 4.42 23.85
C GLY A 442 -11.03 4.58 25.28
N ALA A 443 -10.74 3.59 26.10
CA ALA A 443 -10.98 3.61 27.52
C ALA A 443 -9.87 2.86 28.24
N HIS A 444 -9.53 3.28 29.45
CA HIS A 444 -8.71 2.44 30.33
C HIS A 444 -9.23 2.53 31.76
N GLY A 445 -8.93 1.49 32.53
CA GLY A 445 -9.14 1.44 33.96
C GLY A 445 -7.93 0.81 34.63
N ALA A 446 -7.52 1.37 35.77
CA ALA A 446 -6.38 0.89 36.52
C ALA A 446 -6.66 0.90 38.02
N VAL A 447 -6.00 -0.03 38.70
CA VAL A 447 -5.94 -0.12 40.16
C VAL A 447 -4.47 -0.26 40.53
N GLY A 448 -4.04 0.52 41.50
CA GLY A 448 -2.68 0.42 42.00
C GLY A 448 -2.60 0.74 43.48
N TYR A 449 -1.43 0.49 44.03
CA TYR A 449 -1.18 0.69 45.44
C TYR A 449 0.22 1.25 45.65
N VAL A 450 0.31 2.39 46.34
CA VAL A 450 1.57 3.05 46.68
C VAL A 450 2.01 2.67 48.09
N LEU A 451 3.13 1.96 48.18
CA LEU A 451 3.82 1.61 49.42
C LEU A 451 4.90 2.66 49.71
N ASN A 452 4.75 3.42 50.79
CA ASN A 452 5.87 4.19 51.35
C ASN A 452 6.78 3.23 52.11
N LEU A 453 7.98 3.01 51.57
CA LEU A 453 9.01 2.17 52.20
C LEU A 453 9.68 2.94 53.35
N ASP A 454 9.94 4.23 53.15
CA ASP A 454 10.37 5.19 54.16
C ASP A 454 9.92 6.63 53.80
N GLN A 455 10.54 7.67 54.36
CA GLN A 455 10.21 9.08 54.07
C GLN A 455 10.69 9.57 52.69
N GLN A 456 11.61 8.85 52.05
CA GLN A 456 12.26 9.21 50.77
C GLN A 456 11.99 8.18 49.66
N GLN A 457 11.45 7.01 49.98
CA GLN A 457 11.29 5.88 49.06
C GLN A 457 9.84 5.42 48.98
N SER A 458 9.35 5.23 47.76
CA SER A 458 8.05 4.61 47.50
C SER A 458 8.11 3.59 46.38
N LEU A 459 7.23 2.61 46.47
CA LEU A 459 7.00 1.58 45.47
C LEU A 459 5.51 1.60 45.08
N ASP A 460 5.24 1.92 43.82
CA ASP A 460 3.92 1.80 43.21
C ASP A 460 3.83 0.46 42.48
N VAL A 461 2.76 -0.29 42.74
CA VAL A 461 2.44 -1.54 42.03
C VAL A 461 1.03 -1.41 41.47
N TYR A 462 0.86 -1.69 40.19
CA TYR A 462 -0.40 -1.45 39.49
C TYR A 462 -0.76 -2.51 38.47
N SER A 463 -2.06 -2.56 38.17
CA SER A 463 -2.65 -3.29 37.07
C SER A 463 -3.53 -2.36 36.26
N ARG A 464 -3.41 -2.41 34.94
CA ARG A 464 -4.15 -1.55 34.01
C ARG A 464 -4.71 -2.35 32.85
N TYR A 465 -5.98 -2.14 32.56
CA TYR A 465 -6.61 -2.59 31.32
C TYR A 465 -6.87 -1.41 30.39
N THR A 466 -6.41 -1.51 29.15
CA THR A 466 -6.59 -0.50 28.10
C THR A 466 -7.31 -1.11 26.91
N TRP A 467 -8.37 -0.44 26.46
CA TRP A 467 -9.12 -0.76 25.26
C TRP A 467 -9.06 0.39 24.26
N THR A 468 -8.88 0.08 22.98
CA THR A 468 -8.93 1.04 21.87
C THR A 468 -9.62 0.41 20.69
N ARG A 469 -10.43 1.18 19.96
CA ARG A 469 -11.16 0.72 18.79
C ARG A 469 -11.06 1.74 17.66
N LEU A 470 -10.77 1.26 16.46
CA LEU A 470 -10.96 1.96 15.20
C LEU A 470 -12.24 1.46 14.53
N GLU A 471 -13.11 2.38 14.12
CA GLU A 471 -14.35 2.04 13.43
C GLU A 471 -14.13 1.49 12.03
N ALA A 472 -15.01 0.60 11.59
CA ALA A 472 -15.01 0.04 10.23
C ALA A 472 -15.10 1.16 9.19
N ASP A 473 -14.47 0.95 8.05
CA ASP A 473 -14.53 1.91 6.96
C ASP A 473 -14.10 1.29 5.62
N LYS A 474 -14.22 2.04 4.52
CA LYS A 474 -13.82 1.60 3.19
C LYS A 474 -12.88 2.61 2.53
N VAL A 475 -12.04 2.11 1.63
CA VAL A 475 -11.19 2.91 0.72
C VAL A 475 -11.28 2.36 -0.69
N SER A 476 -11.07 3.24 -1.66
CA SER A 476 -10.90 2.87 -3.06
C SER A 476 -9.42 2.93 -3.43
N ILE A 477 -8.92 1.91 -4.11
CA ILE A 477 -7.55 1.77 -4.59
C ILE A 477 -7.64 1.60 -6.11
N GLY A 478 -7.46 2.69 -6.85
CA GLY A 478 -7.93 2.73 -8.24
C GLY A 478 -9.45 2.53 -8.28
N LYS A 479 -9.89 1.49 -8.99
CA LYS A 479 -11.31 1.08 -9.03
C LYS A 479 -11.62 -0.07 -8.04
N ASP A 480 -10.61 -0.66 -7.38
CA ASP A 480 -10.84 -1.67 -6.35
C ASP A 480 -11.39 -1.04 -5.06
N THR A 481 -12.25 -1.77 -4.34
CA THR A 481 -12.71 -1.36 -3.00
C THR A 481 -12.16 -2.29 -1.93
N LEU A 482 -11.44 -1.71 -0.96
CA LEU A 482 -10.99 -2.38 0.26
C LEU A 482 -11.88 -1.96 1.42
N SER A 483 -12.50 -2.94 2.09
CA SER A 483 -13.28 -2.72 3.31
C SER A 483 -12.47 -3.13 4.53
N PHE A 484 -12.30 -2.20 5.47
CA PHE A 484 -11.76 -2.45 6.79
C PHE A 484 -12.90 -2.74 7.77
N ASN A 485 -12.75 -3.79 8.56
CA ASN A 485 -13.62 -4.03 9.70
C ASN A 485 -13.20 -3.16 10.89
N THR A 486 -14.01 -3.20 11.94
CA THR A 486 -13.64 -2.63 13.23
C THR A 486 -12.36 -3.30 13.73
N SER A 487 -11.40 -2.52 14.21
CA SER A 487 -10.15 -3.03 14.75
C SER A 487 -10.08 -2.68 16.23
N ASP A 488 -10.02 -3.69 17.09
CA ASP A 488 -9.98 -3.52 18.54
C ASP A 488 -8.60 -3.92 19.07
N SER A 489 -8.08 -3.13 20.01
CA SER A 489 -6.93 -3.46 20.85
C SER A 489 -7.40 -3.63 22.30
N SER A 490 -6.98 -4.69 22.97
CA SER A 490 -7.33 -5.00 24.37
C SER A 490 -6.08 -5.49 25.10
N ARG A 491 -5.58 -4.68 26.04
CA ARG A 491 -4.27 -4.85 26.66
C ARG A 491 -4.38 -4.86 28.18
N LEU A 492 -3.68 -5.78 28.83
CA LEU A 492 -3.46 -5.77 30.28
C LEU A 492 -1.99 -5.52 30.56
N ARG A 493 -1.70 -4.52 31.39
CA ARG A 493 -0.36 -4.20 31.87
C ARG A 493 -0.29 -4.39 33.38
N LEU A 494 0.72 -5.12 33.83
CA LEU A 494 1.09 -5.28 35.24
C LEU A 494 2.45 -4.64 35.42
N GLY A 495 2.56 -3.69 36.36
CA GLY A 495 3.78 -2.92 36.50
C GLY A 495 4.12 -2.54 37.92
N SER A 496 5.36 -2.12 38.09
CA SER A 496 5.84 -1.52 39.32
C SER A 496 6.79 -0.36 39.02
N ARG A 497 6.77 0.66 39.87
CA ARG A 497 7.62 1.84 39.77
C ARG A 497 8.17 2.18 41.15
N TYR A 498 9.49 2.19 41.26
CA TYR A 498 10.21 2.64 42.43
C TYR A 498 10.61 4.11 42.26
N SER A 499 10.34 4.94 43.27
CA SER A 499 10.67 6.36 43.28
C SER A 499 11.52 6.71 44.50
N TYR A 500 12.51 7.58 44.30
CA TYR A 500 13.42 8.04 45.35
C TYR A 500 13.51 9.56 45.38
N ALA A 501 13.22 10.18 46.52
CA ALA A 501 13.36 11.62 46.74
C ALA A 501 14.81 11.99 47.10
N TYR A 502 15.68 12.03 46.09
CA TYR A 502 17.09 12.42 46.25
C TYR A 502 17.25 13.79 46.89
N THR A 503 16.38 14.73 46.53
CA THR A 503 16.16 15.99 47.25
C THR A 503 14.67 16.30 47.28
N GLN A 504 14.26 17.35 48.01
CA GLN A 504 12.86 17.81 47.95
C GLN A 504 12.40 18.21 46.54
N ARG A 505 13.33 18.50 45.62
CA ARG A 505 13.05 18.98 44.26
C ARG A 505 13.40 18.00 43.16
N ILE A 506 14.12 16.93 43.45
CA ILE A 506 14.63 15.97 42.45
C ILE A 506 14.23 14.57 42.89
N LYS A 507 13.39 13.93 42.08
CA LYS A 507 12.80 12.63 42.37
C LYS A 507 13.02 11.68 41.18
N PRO A 508 14.17 10.98 41.11
CA PRO A 508 14.37 9.90 40.15
C PRO A 508 13.41 8.73 40.40
N TYR A 509 13.09 8.02 39.32
CA TYR A 509 12.31 6.79 39.35
C TYR A 509 12.82 5.77 38.33
N VAL A 510 12.55 4.50 38.62
CA VAL A 510 12.76 3.36 37.72
C VAL A 510 11.54 2.46 37.80
N GLY A 511 11.13 1.90 36.67
CA GLY A 511 9.98 1.01 36.61
C GLY A 511 10.16 -0.14 35.63
N ALA A 512 9.37 -1.18 35.87
CA ALA A 512 9.27 -2.33 34.99
C ALA A 512 7.81 -2.76 34.90
N ALA A 513 7.39 -3.14 33.70
CA ALA A 513 6.06 -3.66 33.46
C ALA A 513 6.06 -4.79 32.43
N TYR A 514 5.05 -5.63 32.53
CA TYR A 514 4.69 -6.64 31.55
C TYR A 514 3.33 -6.28 30.97
N GLU A 515 3.21 -6.24 29.65
CA GLU A 515 1.97 -6.00 28.92
C GLU A 515 1.65 -7.21 28.04
N HIS A 516 0.39 -7.60 28.00
CA HIS A 516 -0.12 -8.57 27.05
C HIS A 516 -1.32 -8.01 26.28
N GLU A 517 -1.26 -8.08 24.96
CA GLU A 517 -2.32 -7.69 24.04
C GLU A 517 -3.13 -8.92 23.60
N PHE A 518 -4.33 -9.06 24.16
CA PHE A 518 -5.24 -10.20 23.92
C PHE A 518 -5.96 -10.11 22.58
N LYS A 519 -6.20 -8.89 22.12
CA LYS A 519 -6.84 -8.57 20.84
C LYS A 519 -6.12 -7.38 20.27
N GLY A 520 -5.80 -7.45 18.99
CA GLY A 520 -5.04 -6.43 18.25
C GLY A 520 -5.03 -6.73 16.75
N ASP A 521 -6.05 -7.45 16.28
CA ASP A 521 -6.14 -7.89 14.90
C ASP A 521 -6.85 -6.89 14.01
N VAL A 522 -6.28 -6.68 12.82
CA VAL A 522 -6.84 -5.79 11.81
C VAL A 522 -7.38 -6.64 10.68
N SER A 523 -8.71 -6.75 10.60
CA SER A 523 -9.36 -7.50 9.52
C SER A 523 -9.89 -6.58 8.43
N GLY A 524 -9.91 -7.11 7.21
CA GLY A 524 -10.48 -6.45 6.05
C GLY A 524 -10.84 -7.45 4.97
N SER A 525 -11.56 -6.97 3.97
CA SER A 525 -12.03 -7.77 2.84
C SER A 525 -12.06 -6.95 1.57
N ALA A 526 -11.84 -7.62 0.45
CA ALA A 526 -12.06 -7.11 -0.89
C ALA A 526 -12.84 -8.16 -1.69
N TYR A 527 -13.80 -7.74 -2.52
CA TYR A 527 -14.66 -8.66 -3.30
C TYR A 527 -15.37 -9.73 -2.43
N ASP A 528 -15.77 -9.36 -1.22
CA ASP A 528 -16.37 -10.24 -0.21
C ASP A 528 -15.47 -11.41 0.26
N LEU A 529 -14.17 -11.36 -0.08
CA LEU A 529 -13.16 -12.31 0.38
C LEU A 529 -12.36 -11.69 1.51
N SER A 530 -12.16 -12.46 2.58
CA SER A 530 -11.35 -12.02 3.72
C SER A 530 -9.86 -11.99 3.37
N ILE A 531 -9.19 -10.93 3.79
CA ILE A 531 -7.73 -10.78 3.67
C ILE A 531 -7.09 -11.32 4.95
N GLU A 532 -5.89 -11.91 4.83
CA GLU A 532 -5.11 -12.32 5.99
C GLU A 532 -4.83 -11.12 6.90
N LYS A 533 -5.13 -11.25 8.19
CA LYS A 533 -5.08 -10.15 9.15
C LYS A 533 -3.68 -9.97 9.75
N PRO A 534 -3.13 -8.74 9.77
CA PRO A 534 -2.04 -8.42 10.69
C PRO A 534 -2.54 -8.39 12.14
N VAL A 535 -1.68 -8.78 13.08
CA VAL A 535 -2.04 -8.97 14.50
C VAL A 535 -0.97 -8.36 15.40
N LEU A 536 -1.34 -7.33 16.18
CA LEU A 536 -0.48 -6.70 17.21
C LEU A 536 -0.40 -7.49 18.53
N GLY A 537 -1.12 -8.62 18.61
CA GLY A 537 -1.29 -9.41 19.81
C GLY A 537 0.00 -10.08 20.31
N GLY A 538 0.09 -10.25 21.63
CA GLY A 538 1.17 -10.95 22.30
C GLY A 538 1.81 -10.12 23.43
N SER A 539 3.04 -10.44 23.82
CA SER A 539 3.64 -9.97 25.07
C SER A 539 4.81 -9.02 24.88
N THR A 540 4.83 -7.95 25.69
CA THR A 540 5.86 -6.93 25.70
C THR A 540 6.35 -6.68 27.13
N GLY A 541 7.66 -6.73 27.34
CA GLY A 541 8.32 -6.19 28.52
C GLY A 541 8.64 -4.71 28.34
N ILE A 542 8.45 -3.93 29.40
CA ILE A 542 8.61 -2.47 29.39
C ILE A 542 9.51 -2.08 30.54
N PHE A 543 10.53 -1.27 30.26
CA PHE A 543 11.40 -0.68 31.27
C PHE A 543 11.38 0.83 31.16
N GLU A 544 11.38 1.51 32.30
CA GLU A 544 11.38 2.97 32.32
C GLU A 544 12.36 3.52 33.33
N VAL A 545 12.90 4.69 33.02
CA VAL A 545 13.72 5.49 33.92
C VAL A 545 13.42 6.96 33.68
N GLY A 546 13.38 7.75 34.75
CA GLY A 546 13.14 9.17 34.61
C GLY A 546 13.39 9.96 35.89
N VAL A 547 13.16 11.26 35.79
CA VAL A 547 13.35 12.20 36.88
C VAL A 547 12.26 13.27 36.88
N THR A 548 11.64 13.48 38.03
CA THR A 548 10.78 14.63 38.28
C THR A 548 11.54 15.74 38.98
N MET A 549 11.34 16.98 38.52
CA MET A 549 12.03 18.18 38.98
C MET A 549 11.04 19.31 39.32
N ASN A 550 11.31 20.06 40.38
CA ASN A 550 10.64 21.32 40.71
C ASN A 550 11.67 22.47 40.63
N PRO A 551 11.83 23.12 39.46
CA PRO A 551 12.98 23.98 39.17
C PRO A 551 12.94 25.36 39.83
N LEU A 552 11.77 25.89 40.18
CA LEU A 552 11.63 27.23 40.77
C LEU A 552 11.66 27.15 42.30
N ALA A 553 12.66 27.79 42.91
CA ALA A 553 12.84 27.79 44.37
C ALA A 553 11.76 28.57 45.13
N SER A 554 11.15 29.56 44.48
CA SER A 554 10.16 30.48 45.03
C SER A 554 8.72 30.13 44.65
N ALA A 555 8.51 29.13 43.78
CA ALA A 555 7.19 28.66 43.37
C ALA A 555 7.22 27.16 43.07
N GLU A 556 6.68 26.33 43.97
CA GLU A 556 6.44 24.90 43.70
C GLU A 556 5.39 24.67 42.59
N ALA A 557 4.81 25.75 42.06
CA ALA A 557 3.84 25.77 40.98
C ALA A 557 4.24 24.93 39.75
N LEU A 558 5.51 25.04 39.30
CA LEU A 558 6.01 24.33 38.12
C LEU A 558 6.66 22.99 38.47
N SER A 559 6.22 21.92 37.81
CA SER A 559 6.87 20.61 37.83
C SER A 559 7.19 20.13 36.42
N ILE A 560 8.42 19.68 36.22
CA ILE A 560 8.94 19.11 34.97
C ILE A 560 9.28 17.64 35.22
N ASP A 561 8.98 16.75 34.28
CA ASP A 561 9.30 15.33 34.36
C ASP A 561 9.83 14.87 33.00
N VAL A 562 11.00 14.22 33.02
CA VAL A 562 11.67 13.69 31.85
C VAL A 562 11.89 12.21 32.06
N GLY A 563 11.46 11.40 31.10
CA GLY A 563 11.56 9.94 31.18
C GLY A 563 11.88 9.30 29.84
N VAL A 564 12.42 8.09 29.90
CA VAL A 564 12.67 7.21 28.75
C VAL A 564 12.07 5.85 29.05
N GLN A 565 11.39 5.29 28.05
CA GLN A 565 10.85 3.93 28.06
C GLN A 565 11.53 3.09 26.97
N GLY A 566 11.79 1.83 27.27
CA GLY A 566 12.23 0.80 26.33
C GLY A 566 11.24 -0.36 26.30
N TYR A 567 11.04 -0.94 25.11
CA TYR A 567 10.12 -2.05 24.86
C TYR A 567 10.89 -3.25 24.28
N VAL A 568 10.56 -4.47 24.73
CA VAL A 568 11.14 -5.73 24.24
C VAL A 568 10.04 -6.79 24.14
N GLY A 569 9.99 -7.55 23.05
CA GLY A 569 8.96 -8.56 22.79
C GLY A 569 8.20 -8.25 21.50
N GLU A 570 6.87 -8.28 21.53
CA GLU A 570 6.06 -7.95 20.34
C GLU A 570 6.13 -6.48 19.93
N ARG A 571 6.41 -5.62 20.91
CA ARG A 571 6.81 -4.23 20.66
C ARG A 571 8.27 -4.07 21.05
N GLU A 572 9.06 -3.54 20.12
CA GLU A 572 10.48 -3.26 20.32
C GLU A 572 10.78 -1.80 20.02
N GLY A 573 11.66 -1.17 20.79
CA GLY A 573 12.11 0.20 20.53
C GLY A 573 12.12 1.06 21.78
N GLY A 574 11.97 2.36 21.60
CA GLY A 574 12.06 3.30 22.71
C GLY A 574 11.34 4.61 22.47
N ALA A 575 10.97 5.26 23.57
CA ALA A 575 10.28 6.54 23.59
C ALA A 575 10.84 7.45 24.69
N GLY A 576 10.91 8.74 24.41
CA GLY A 576 11.25 9.78 25.36
C GLY A 576 10.04 10.66 25.65
N THR A 577 9.79 10.93 26.91
CA THR A 577 8.66 11.76 27.38
C THR A 577 9.16 13.00 28.11
N LEU A 578 8.53 14.13 27.82
CA LEU A 578 8.65 15.39 28.54
C LEU A 578 7.26 15.81 29.03
N LYS A 579 7.16 16.10 30.31
CA LYS A 579 5.94 16.53 30.98
C LYS A 579 6.17 17.83 31.72
N ALA A 580 5.23 18.75 31.58
CA ALA A 580 5.22 20.01 32.31
C ALA A 580 3.83 20.24 32.91
N SER A 581 3.77 20.65 34.17
CA SER A 581 2.51 21.00 34.84
C SER A 581 2.68 22.23 35.69
N TYR A 582 1.65 23.09 35.70
CA TYR A 582 1.64 24.34 36.45
C TYR A 582 0.42 24.39 37.37
N ALA A 583 0.63 24.74 38.63
CA ALA A 583 -0.42 25.01 39.60
C ALA A 583 -0.56 26.52 39.79
N PHE A 584 -1.77 27.05 39.58
CA PHE A 584 -2.10 28.47 39.78
C PHE A 584 -2.43 28.78 41.24
#